data_AF-A0A852K2U4-F1
#
_entry.id   AF-A0A852K2U4-F1
#
_cell.length_a   1.000
_cell.length_b   1.000
_cell.length_c   1.000
_cell.angle_alpha   90.00
_cell.angle_beta   90.00
_cell.angle_gamma   90.00
#
_symmetry.space_group_name_H-M   'P 1'
#
loop_
_entity.id
_entity.type
_entity.pdbx_description
1 polymer ?
#
loop_
_entity_poly.entity_id
_entity_poly.type
_entity_poly.pdbx_seq_one_letter_code
_entity_poly.pdbx_strand_id
1 'polypeptide(L)'
;EVLKTIDEGDADDVTKQRIHEGREKPGALWHIYAAKDAEKIRELLRKVGEEQGQENPPDHDPIHDQSWYLDQTLRKRLYDEYGVQGWAIVQFLGDAVFIPAGAPHQV
;
A
#
# COMPACT_ATOMS: atom_id res chain seq x y z
N GLU A 1 -7.06 4.36 17.87
CA GLU A 1 -6.15 4.74 16.78
C GLU A 1 -5.75 3.51 15.96
N VAL A 2 -5.02 2.54 16.52
CA VAL A 2 -4.57 1.31 15.82
C VAL A 2 -5.68 0.56 15.06
N LEU A 3 -6.80 0.21 15.72
CA LEU A 3 -7.89 -0.53 15.07
C LEU A 3 -8.50 0.24 13.89
N LYS A 4 -8.61 1.57 14.02
CA LYS A 4 -9.11 2.43 12.96
C LYS A 4 -8.13 2.43 11.77
N THR A 5 -6.82 2.50 12.02
CA THR A 5 -5.80 2.40 10.97
C THR A 5 -5.85 1.06 10.23
N ILE A 6 -6.14 -0.03 10.94
CA ILE A 6 -6.27 -1.36 10.33
C ILE A 6 -7.55 -1.46 9.49
N ASP A 7 -8.65 -0.89 9.97
CA ASP A 7 -9.92 -0.82 9.23
C ASP A 7 -9.81 0.03 7.96
N GLU A 8 -9.28 1.26 8.08
CA GLU A 8 -9.02 2.16 6.94
C GLU A 8 -7.88 1.65 6.06
N GLY A 9 -7.11 0.68 6.54
CA GLY A 9 -6.01 0.00 5.88
C GLY A 9 -6.43 -1.12 4.94
N ASP A 10 -7.74 -1.38 4.80
CA ASP A 10 -8.32 -2.41 3.93
C ASP A 10 -7.99 -3.86 4.36
N ALA A 11 -7.68 -4.08 5.64
CA ALA A 11 -7.49 -5.42 6.18
C ALA A 11 -8.81 -6.23 6.15
N ASP A 12 -8.73 -7.54 5.90
CA ASP A 12 -9.89 -8.42 5.84
C ASP A 12 -10.44 -8.77 7.24
N ASP A 13 -11.70 -9.24 7.28
CA ASP A 13 -12.39 -9.52 8.54
C ASP A 13 -11.73 -10.63 9.37
N VAL A 14 -11.10 -11.62 8.72
CA VAL A 14 -10.40 -12.70 9.43
C VAL A 14 -9.15 -12.16 10.11
N THR A 15 -8.42 -11.25 9.44
CA THR A 15 -7.29 -10.53 10.03
C THR A 15 -7.73 -9.69 11.24
N LYS A 16 -8.88 -9.03 11.19
CA LYS A 16 -9.43 -8.27 12.33
C LYS A 16 -9.79 -9.17 13.51
N GLN A 17 -10.30 -10.37 13.24
CA GLN A 17 -10.58 -11.37 14.29
C GLN A 17 -9.33 -11.81 15.05
N ARG A 18 -8.16 -11.94 14.39
CA ARG A 18 -6.89 -12.25 15.09
C ARG A 18 -6.54 -11.23 16.18
N ILE A 19 -6.92 -9.97 15.98
CA ILE A 19 -6.72 -8.88 16.94
C ILE A 19 -7.74 -8.98 18.09
N HIS A 20 -9.03 -9.08 17.76
CA HIS A 20 -10.10 -9.03 18.74
C HIS A 20 -10.23 -10.30 19.58
N GLU A 21 -10.15 -11.47 18.95
CA GLU A 21 -10.39 -12.77 19.57
C GLU A 21 -9.07 -13.47 19.92
N GLY A 22 -8.12 -13.48 18.99
CA GLY A 22 -6.82 -14.14 19.17
C GLY A 22 -5.89 -13.43 20.16
N ARG A 23 -6.13 -12.14 20.45
CA ARG A 23 -5.25 -11.26 21.24
C ARG A 23 -3.79 -11.30 20.76
N GLU A 24 -3.60 -11.54 19.47
CA GLU A 24 -2.30 -11.49 18.84
C GLU A 24 -1.80 -10.04 18.83
N LYS A 25 -0.48 -9.86 18.76
CA LYS A 25 0.14 -8.53 18.81
C LYS A 25 0.40 -8.01 17.40
N PRO A 26 -0.47 -7.14 16.82
CA PRO A 26 -0.20 -6.54 15.52
C PRO A 26 1.02 -5.62 15.63
N GLY A 27 1.95 -5.74 14.68
CA GLY A 27 3.18 -4.95 14.63
C GLY A 27 3.18 -3.93 13.49
N ALA A 28 2.83 -4.34 12.28
CA ALA A 28 2.91 -3.50 11.09
C ALA A 28 1.73 -3.74 10.14
N LEU A 29 1.37 -2.71 9.36
CA LEU A 29 0.41 -2.80 8.26
C LEU A 29 1.16 -2.61 6.94
N TRP A 30 1.08 -3.60 6.07
CA TRP A 30 1.71 -3.58 4.76
C TRP A 30 0.67 -3.36 3.67
N HIS A 31 1.05 -2.65 2.61
CA HIS A 31 0.37 -2.75 1.31
C HIS A 31 1.38 -3.23 0.28
N ILE A 32 1.09 -4.36 -0.35
CA ILE A 32 1.95 -4.98 -1.37
C ILE A 32 1.19 -5.02 -2.70
N TYR A 33 1.88 -4.72 -3.81
CA TYR A 33 1.30 -4.72 -5.15
C TYR A 33 2.07 -5.68 -6.08
N ALA A 34 1.39 -6.24 -7.08
CA ALA A 34 2.05 -7.14 -8.01
C ALA A 34 3.08 -6.39 -8.87
N ALA A 35 4.22 -7.02 -9.15
CA ALA A 35 5.29 -6.41 -9.96
C ALA A 35 4.81 -5.93 -11.34
N LYS A 36 3.86 -6.64 -11.95
CA LYS A 36 3.25 -6.27 -13.24
C LYS A 36 2.47 -4.94 -13.21
N ASP A 37 2.04 -4.50 -12.04
CA ASP A 37 1.23 -3.29 -11.86
C ASP A 37 2.08 -2.08 -11.47
N ALA A 38 3.41 -2.23 -11.36
CA ALA A 38 4.32 -1.15 -10.99
C ALA A 38 4.22 0.07 -11.91
N GLU A 39 4.08 -0.12 -13.23
CA GLU A 39 4.00 1.03 -14.15
C GLU A 39 2.72 1.85 -13.94
N LYS A 40 1.59 1.21 -13.68
CA LYS A 40 0.34 1.91 -13.36
C LYS A 40 0.44 2.73 -12.07
N ILE A 41 1.19 2.21 -11.07
CA ILE A 41 1.47 2.95 -9.84
C ILE A 41 2.33 4.19 -10.14
N ARG A 42 3.32 4.08 -11.03
CA ARG A 42 4.11 5.24 -11.48
C ARG A 42 3.25 6.27 -12.19
N GLU A 43 2.39 5.85 -13.10
CA GLU A 43 1.46 6.73 -13.82
C GLU A 43 0.57 7.52 -12.86
N LEU A 44 -0.03 6.84 -11.87
CA LEU A 44 -0.80 7.51 -10.82
C LEU A 44 0.04 8.53 -10.04
N LEU A 45 1.22 8.15 -9.57
CA LEU A 45 2.05 9.01 -8.72
C LEU A 45 2.64 10.21 -9.47
N ARG A 46 2.98 10.05 -10.76
CA ARG A 46 3.36 11.18 -11.62
C ARG A 46 2.20 12.17 -11.75
N LYS A 47 1.00 11.67 -12.07
CA LYS A 47 -0.22 12.50 -12.17
C LYS A 47 -0.51 13.24 -10.86
N VAL A 48 -0.42 12.56 -9.72
CA VAL A 48 -0.61 13.17 -8.39
C VAL A 48 0.48 14.20 -8.09
N GLY A 49 1.73 13.92 -8.45
CA GLY A 49 2.84 14.85 -8.31
C GLY A 49 2.60 16.15 -9.09
N GLU A 50 2.18 16.04 -10.35
CA GLU A 50 1.80 17.18 -11.18
C GLU A 50 0.63 17.98 -10.58
N GLU A 51 -0.42 17.30 -10.09
CA GLU A 51 -1.56 17.93 -9.41
C GLU A 51 -1.15 18.69 -8.13
N GLN A 52 -0.09 18.24 -7.46
CA GLN A 52 0.50 18.90 -6.28
C GLN A 52 1.55 19.96 -6.63
N GLY A 53 1.80 20.22 -7.92
CA GLY A 53 2.74 21.24 -8.39
C GLY A 53 4.22 20.79 -8.39
N GLN A 54 4.49 19.49 -8.36
CA GLN A 54 5.85 18.97 -8.56
C GLN A 54 6.24 19.08 -10.04
N GLU A 55 7.40 19.69 -10.30
CA GLU A 55 8.01 19.73 -11.64
C GLU A 55 8.99 18.56 -11.77
N ASN A 56 8.48 17.41 -12.19
CA ASN A 56 9.30 16.22 -12.41
C ASN A 56 9.58 16.03 -13.92
N PRO A 57 10.79 15.57 -14.30
CA PRO A 57 11.06 15.23 -15.69
C PRO A 57 10.22 14.02 -16.13
N PRO A 58 9.97 13.83 -17.45
CA PRO A 58 9.10 12.76 -17.94
C PRO A 58 9.57 11.34 -17.59
N ASP A 59 10.86 11.14 -17.33
CA ASP A 59 11.50 9.87 -16.97
C ASP A 59 11.63 9.65 -15.46
N HIS A 60 11.09 10.55 -14.64
CA HIS A 60 11.04 10.39 -13.17
C HIS A 60 10.33 9.09 -12.76
N ASP A 61 10.94 8.34 -11.84
CA ASP A 61 10.41 7.09 -11.29
C ASP A 61 10.02 7.28 -9.81
N PRO A 62 8.74 7.57 -9.50
CA PRO A 62 8.29 7.83 -8.14
C PRO A 62 8.35 6.61 -7.21
N ILE A 63 8.48 5.38 -7.75
CA ILE A 63 8.67 4.17 -6.94
C ILE A 63 10.14 4.08 -6.51
N HIS A 64 11.08 4.38 -7.42
CA HIS A 64 12.51 4.37 -7.11
C HIS A 64 12.88 5.42 -6.07
N ASP A 65 12.21 6.57 -6.10
CA ASP A 65 12.50 7.71 -5.21
C ASP A 65 12.02 7.51 -3.77
N GLN A 66 11.19 6.48 -3.51
CA GLN A 66 10.73 6.10 -2.17
C GLN A 66 10.14 7.26 -1.36
N SER A 67 9.51 8.22 -2.04
CA SER A 67 9.01 9.47 -1.46
C SER A 67 7.50 9.47 -1.19
N TRP A 68 6.80 8.41 -1.60
CA TRP A 68 5.33 8.29 -1.51
C TRP A 68 4.91 7.20 -0.54
N TYR A 69 3.86 7.50 0.23
CA TYR A 69 3.05 6.51 0.94
C TYR A 69 1.62 6.58 0.38
N LEU A 70 1.10 5.45 -0.10
CA LEU A 70 -0.27 5.35 -0.60
C LEU A 70 -1.24 5.30 0.59
N ASP A 71 -1.77 6.47 0.96
CA ASP A 71 -2.84 6.59 1.94
C ASP A 71 -4.17 6.02 1.43
N GLN A 72 -5.23 6.05 2.25
CA GLN A 72 -6.54 5.54 1.86
C GLN A 72 -7.07 6.18 0.56
N THR A 73 -6.83 7.48 0.38
CA THR A 73 -7.28 8.23 -0.81
C THR A 73 -6.56 7.74 -2.06
N LEU A 74 -5.23 7.62 -2.01
CA LEU A 74 -4.42 7.18 -3.13
C LEU A 74 -4.64 5.71 -3.46
N ARG A 75 -4.80 4.83 -2.46
CA ARG A 75 -5.14 3.41 -2.70
C ARG A 75 -6.50 3.26 -3.38
N LYS A 76 -7.51 3.99 -2.90
CA LYS A 76 -8.83 4.01 -3.53
C LYS A 76 -8.74 4.51 -4.98
N ARG A 77 -8.02 5.60 -5.21
CA ARG A 77 -7.81 6.18 -6.54
C ARG A 77 -7.07 5.23 -7.48
N LEU A 78 -6.05 4.54 -6.99
CA LEU A 78 -5.31 3.51 -7.74
C LEU A 78 -6.23 2.40 -8.22
N TYR A 79 -7.14 1.93 -7.37
CA TYR A 79 -8.14 0.94 -7.75
C TYR A 79 -9.14 1.51 -8.77
N ASP A 80 -9.74 2.67 -8.47
CA ASP A 80 -10.82 3.24 -9.28
C ASP A 80 -10.35 3.67 -10.69
N GLU A 81 -9.15 4.25 -10.82
CA GLU A 81 -8.64 4.76 -12.10
C GLU A 81 -7.83 3.72 -12.91
N TYR A 82 -7.10 2.82 -12.25
CA TYR A 82 -6.15 1.91 -12.91
C TYR A 82 -6.49 0.41 -12.74
N GLY A 83 -7.52 0.09 -11.95
CA GLY A 83 -7.94 -1.27 -11.65
C GLY A 83 -6.91 -2.09 -10.89
N VAL A 84 -5.99 -1.42 -10.18
CA VAL A 84 -4.92 -2.07 -9.42
C VAL A 84 -5.36 -2.25 -7.98
N GLN A 85 -5.44 -3.51 -7.56
CA GLN A 85 -5.69 -3.91 -6.18
C GLN A 85 -4.42 -4.54 -5.60
N GLY A 86 -4.01 -4.07 -4.42
CA GLY A 86 -2.92 -4.67 -3.65
C GLY A 86 -3.42 -5.64 -2.58
N TRP A 87 -2.49 -6.12 -1.76
CA TRP A 87 -2.76 -6.89 -0.55
C TRP A 87 -2.47 -6.03 0.67
N ALA A 88 -3.50 -5.79 1.48
CA ALA A 88 -3.35 -5.23 2.82
C ALA A 88 -3.03 -6.37 3.80
N ILE A 89 -1.87 -6.32 4.47
CA ILE A 89 -1.40 -7.40 5.35
C ILE A 89 -1.04 -6.81 6.71
N VAL A 90 -1.71 -7.29 7.76
CA VAL A 90 -1.29 -7.00 9.14
C VAL A 90 -0.28 -8.07 9.56
N GLN A 91 0.96 -7.67 9.82
CA GLN A 91 2.00 -8.55 10.32
C GLN A 91 1.95 -8.59 11.85
N PHE A 92 1.76 -9.77 12.42
CA PHE A 92 1.77 -9.98 13.87
C PHE A 92 3.14 -10.44 14.37
N LEU A 93 3.33 -10.44 15.69
CA LEU A 93 4.51 -11.00 16.33
C LEU A 93 4.72 -12.48 15.90
N GLY A 94 5.84 -12.74 15.22
CA GLY A 94 6.22 -14.07 14.75
C GLY A 94 5.88 -14.35 13.28
N ASP A 95 5.09 -13.49 12.63
CA ASP A 95 4.77 -13.62 11.21
C ASP A 95 5.98 -13.24 10.34
N ALA A 96 6.20 -14.02 9.27
CA ALA A 96 7.19 -13.73 8.24
C ALA A 96 6.49 -13.41 6.90
N VAL A 97 6.76 -12.22 6.35
CA VAL A 97 6.21 -11.77 5.06
C VAL A 97 7.25 -12.00 3.96
N PHE A 98 6.88 -12.76 2.92
CA PHE A 98 7.72 -12.97 1.74
C PHE A 98 7.27 -12.04 0.61
N ILE A 99 8.20 -11.22 0.12
CA ILE A 99 7.92 -10.20 -0.90
C ILE A 99 8.55 -10.64 -2.23
N PRO A 100 7.75 -10.83 -3.30
CA PRO A 100 8.29 -11.16 -4.62
C PRO A 100 9.20 -10.06 -5.17
N ALA A 101 10.19 -10.44 -5.98
CA ALA A 101 11.05 -9.48 -6.65
C ALA A 101 10.24 -8.52 -7.53
N GLY A 102 10.54 -7.22 -7.43
CA GLY A 102 9.87 -6.17 -8.20
C GLY A 102 8.49 -5.77 -7.71
N ALA A 103 7.96 -6.36 -6.64
CA ALA A 103 6.68 -5.98 -6.04
C ALA A 103 6.81 -4.64 -5.27
N PRO A 104 6.13 -3.56 -5.68
CA PRO A 104 6.07 -2.35 -4.86
C PRO A 104 5.40 -2.63 -3.53
N HIS A 105 5.95 -2.10 -2.45
CA HIS A 105 5.42 -2.31 -1.11
C HIS A 105 5.71 -1.12 -0.19
N GLN A 106 4.85 -0.92 0.80
CA GLN A 106 5.01 0.06 1.88
C GLN A 106 4.69 -0.58 3.22
N VAL A 107 5.22 0.00 4.30
CA VAL A 107 5.02 -0.40 5.70
C VAL A 107 4.73 0.83 6.53
#